data_AF-A0A661SQX9-F1
#
_entry.id   AF-A0A661SQX9-F1
#
_cell.length_a   1.000
_cell.length_b   1.000
_cell.length_c   1.000
_cell.angle_alpha   90.00
_cell.angle_beta   90.00
_cell.angle_gamma   90.00
#
_symmetry.space_group_name_H-M   'P 1'
#
loop_
_entity.id
_entity.type
_entity.pdbx_description
1 polymer ?
#
loop_
_entity_poly.entity_id
_entity_poly.type
_entity_poly.pdbx_seq_one_letter_code
_entity_poly.pdbx_strand_id
1 'polypeptide(L)'
;MKIIQGNAQHIGNRREQQDDFGFSDMEDAEFTAHGGVIAVLADGMGGMAMGKEAGRTGVRTMLKTYGAKLPEETISQALKRALLRANQAVFDMADAQGLAEDAGATLIAAVIYQEMLCWISVGDSRI
;
A
#
# COMPACT_ATOMS: atom_id res chain seq x y z
N MET A 1 1.32 -2.96 -23.76
CA MET A 1 0.78 -3.95 -22.80
C MET A 1 -0.58 -3.47 -22.31
N LYS A 2 -1.58 -4.35 -22.21
CA LYS A 2 -2.91 -4.02 -21.66
C LYS A 2 -3.00 -4.55 -20.23
N ILE A 3 -3.22 -3.68 -19.25
CA ILE A 3 -3.44 -4.05 -17.85
C ILE A 3 -4.94 -4.04 -17.60
N ILE A 4 -5.44 -5.06 -16.90
CA ILE A 4 -6.83 -5.13 -16.41
C ILE A 4 -6.75 -5.36 -14.91
N GLN A 5 -7.41 -4.50 -14.14
CA GLN A 5 -7.46 -4.62 -12.68
C GLN A 5 -8.75 -5.29 -12.21
N GLY A 6 -8.66 -6.03 -11.12
CA GLY A 6 -9.78 -6.64 -10.42
C GLY A 6 -9.42 -6.81 -8.95
N ASN A 7 -10.44 -6.82 -8.09
CA ASN A 7 -10.26 -7.05 -6.66
C ASN A 7 -11.45 -7.82 -6.09
N ALA A 8 -11.22 -8.45 -4.95
CA ALA A 8 -12.25 -9.07 -4.13
C ALA A 8 -11.75 -9.06 -2.68
N GLN A 9 -12.68 -8.86 -1.75
CA GLN A 9 -12.39 -8.88 -0.32
C GLN A 9 -13.60 -9.44 0.42
N HIS A 10 -13.35 -10.26 1.42
CA HIS A 10 -14.40 -10.88 2.23
C HIS A 10 -13.96 -10.99 3.68
N ILE A 11 -14.85 -10.66 4.62
CA ILE A 11 -14.55 -10.66 6.07
C ILE A 11 -14.37 -12.08 6.65
N GLY A 12 -14.95 -13.08 6.00
CA GLY A 12 -14.96 -14.47 6.51
C GLY A 12 -15.65 -14.54 7.87
N ASN A 13 -15.04 -15.24 8.82
CA ASN A 13 -15.55 -15.41 10.19
C ASN A 13 -14.97 -14.39 11.19
N ARG A 14 -14.27 -13.35 10.71
CA ARG A 14 -13.70 -12.30 11.58
C ARG A 14 -14.81 -11.34 12.03
N ARG A 15 -14.58 -10.68 13.17
CA ARG A 15 -15.50 -9.67 13.72
C ARG A 15 -15.42 -8.34 12.99
N GLU A 16 -14.27 -8.06 12.37
CA GLU A 16 -14.01 -6.85 11.61
C GLU A 16 -13.15 -7.18 10.39
N GLN A 17 -13.41 -6.48 9.28
CA GLN A 17 -12.55 -6.48 8.11
C GLN A 17 -11.42 -5.46 8.31
N GLN A 18 -10.19 -5.95 8.38
CA GLN A 18 -8.98 -5.16 8.62
C GLN A 18 -8.01 -5.18 7.44
N ASP A 19 -8.29 -5.94 6.39
CA ASP A 19 -7.56 -5.84 5.14
C ASP A 19 -7.99 -4.56 4.41
N ASP A 20 -7.08 -3.99 3.64
CA ASP A 20 -7.39 -2.93 2.70
C ASP A 20 -6.53 -3.07 1.45
N PHE A 21 -6.99 -2.52 0.32
CA PHE A 21 -6.26 -2.56 -0.93
C PHE A 21 -6.58 -1.35 -1.80
N GLY A 22 -5.74 -1.09 -2.80
CA GLY A 22 -6.03 -0.06 -3.79
C GLY A 22 -5.08 -0.09 -4.98
N PHE A 23 -5.42 0.72 -5.98
CA PHE A 23 -4.71 0.81 -7.25
C PHE A 23 -4.43 2.29 -7.57
N SER A 24 -3.41 2.56 -8.37
CA SER A 24 -3.30 3.86 -9.04
C SER A 24 -4.33 3.99 -10.15
N ASP A 25 -4.59 5.24 -10.56
CA ASP A 25 -5.37 5.50 -11.76
C ASP A 25 -4.62 4.96 -13.00
N MET A 26 -5.26 4.08 -13.76
CA MET A 26 -4.70 3.52 -15.00
C MET A 26 -4.96 4.43 -16.21
N GLU A 27 -5.85 5.42 -16.08
CA GLU A 27 -6.21 6.36 -17.14
C GLU A 27 -5.30 7.60 -17.15
N ASP A 28 -4.51 7.81 -16.09
CA ASP A 28 -3.48 8.84 -16.02
C ASP A 28 -2.27 8.45 -16.90
N ALA A 29 -2.37 8.75 -18.19
CA ALA A 29 -1.34 8.46 -19.19
C ALA A 29 0.00 9.16 -18.87
N GLU A 30 -0.03 10.33 -18.24
CA GLU A 30 1.18 11.09 -17.92
C GLU A 30 1.95 10.40 -16.80
N PHE A 31 1.27 10.04 -15.71
CA PHE A 31 1.89 9.32 -14.61
C PHE A 31 2.32 7.91 -15.01
N THR A 32 1.44 7.15 -15.68
CA THR A 32 1.72 5.75 -16.04
C THR A 32 2.92 5.60 -16.97
N ALA A 33 3.24 6.62 -17.79
CA ALA A 33 4.42 6.65 -18.64
C ALA A 33 5.74 6.57 -17.87
N HIS A 34 5.79 7.01 -16.60
CA HIS A 34 7.01 6.98 -15.78
C HIS A 34 6.86 6.25 -14.44
N GLY A 35 5.65 6.00 -13.98
CA GLY A 35 5.31 5.32 -12.73
C GLY A 35 4.65 3.96 -12.92
N GLY A 36 4.24 3.60 -14.14
CA GLY A 36 3.49 2.37 -14.37
C GLY A 36 2.18 2.33 -13.60
N VAL A 37 1.69 1.12 -13.32
CA VAL A 37 0.47 0.90 -12.54
C VAL A 37 0.83 0.18 -11.25
N ILE A 38 0.42 0.75 -10.11
CA ILE A 38 0.65 0.18 -8.79
C ILE A 38 -0.62 -0.45 -8.23
N ALA A 39 -0.48 -1.62 -7.62
CA ALA A 39 -1.48 -2.24 -6.74
C ALA A 39 -0.87 -2.38 -5.34
N VAL A 40 -1.66 -2.11 -4.30
CA VAL A 40 -1.25 -2.16 -2.90
C VAL A 40 -2.26 -2.97 -2.11
N LEU A 41 -1.78 -3.78 -1.16
CA LEU A 41 -2.59 -4.50 -0.19
C LEU A 41 -1.95 -4.36 1.20
N ALA A 42 -2.79 -4.28 2.21
CA ALA A 42 -2.41 -4.36 3.62
C ALA A 42 -3.36 -5.28 4.38
N ASP A 43 -2.84 -6.05 5.33
CA ASP A 43 -3.60 -6.84 6.31
C ASP A 43 -3.35 -6.24 7.70
N GLY A 44 -4.39 -5.65 8.28
CA GLY A 44 -4.36 -5.10 9.64
C GLY A 44 -4.28 -6.18 10.71
N MET A 45 -3.37 -6.02 11.67
CA MET A 45 -3.13 -7.05 12.68
C MET A 45 -4.27 -7.14 13.71
N GLY A 46 -5.12 -8.17 13.62
CA GLY A 46 -6.31 -8.35 14.48
C GLY A 46 -6.08 -8.63 15.96
N GLY A 47 -4.82 -8.76 16.42
CA GLY A 47 -4.46 -8.80 17.83
C GLY A 47 -4.03 -7.45 18.40
N MET A 48 -3.91 -6.44 17.54
CA MET A 48 -3.51 -5.08 17.86
C MET A 48 -4.72 -4.13 17.78
N ALA A 49 -4.62 -3.01 18.48
CA ALA A 49 -5.57 -1.93 18.32
C ALA A 49 -5.46 -1.33 16.91
N MET A 50 -6.56 -0.78 16.40
CA MET A 50 -6.56 0.02 15.17
C MET A 50 -6.09 -0.73 13.90
N GLY A 51 -6.20 -2.07 13.85
CA GLY A 51 -5.69 -2.86 12.72
C GLY A 51 -6.27 -2.42 11.37
N LYS A 52 -7.57 -2.16 11.31
CA LYS A 52 -8.26 -1.63 10.12
C LYS A 52 -7.76 -0.26 9.71
N GLU A 53 -7.60 0.65 10.67
CA GLU A 53 -7.10 1.99 10.43
C GLU A 53 -5.62 1.97 10.01
N ALA A 54 -4.83 1.06 10.55
CA ALA A 54 -3.44 0.84 10.17
C ALA A 54 -3.34 0.37 8.71
N GLY A 55 -4.12 -0.65 8.32
CA GLY A 55 -4.18 -1.14 6.94
C GLY A 55 -4.57 -0.03 5.95
N ARG A 56 -5.65 0.70 6.26
CA ARG A 56 -6.14 1.83 5.45
C ARG A 56 -5.14 2.96 5.33
N THR A 57 -4.50 3.33 6.44
CA THR A 57 -3.49 4.39 6.46
C THR A 57 -2.27 3.99 5.64
N GLY A 58 -1.83 2.73 5.75
CA GLY A 58 -0.76 2.16 4.95
C GLY A 58 -1.04 2.25 3.45
N VAL A 59 -2.16 1.67 3.00
CA VAL A 59 -2.57 1.65 1.58
C VAL A 59 -2.69 3.06 1.02
N ARG A 60 -3.44 3.94 1.68
CA ARG A 60 -3.67 5.31 1.21
C ARG A 60 -2.37 6.11 1.12
N THR A 61 -1.50 5.96 2.12
CA THR A 61 -0.22 6.70 2.16
C THR A 61 0.75 6.17 1.12
N MET A 62 0.79 4.85 0.90
CA MET A 62 1.59 4.22 -0.14
C MET A 62 1.19 4.74 -1.51
N LEU A 63 -0.10 4.67 -1.85
CA LEU A 63 -0.63 5.15 -3.14
C LEU A 63 -0.38 6.64 -3.35
N LYS A 64 -0.67 7.47 -2.34
CA LYS A 64 -0.46 8.92 -2.43
C LYS A 64 1.02 9.27 -2.62
N THR A 65 1.91 8.64 -1.86
CA THR A 65 3.34 8.97 -1.88
C THR A 65 4.01 8.45 -3.16
N TYR A 66 3.55 7.28 -3.65
CA TYR A 66 3.98 6.72 -4.92
C TYR A 66 3.45 7.53 -6.11
N GLY A 67 2.20 7.99 -6.06
CA GLY A 67 1.59 8.87 -7.08
C GLY A 67 2.30 10.22 -7.25
N ALA A 68 3.13 10.62 -6.28
CA ALA A 68 4.00 11.80 -6.37
C ALA A 68 5.43 11.46 -6.87
N LYS A 69 5.65 10.26 -7.43
CA LYS A 69 6.91 9.86 -8.05
C LYS A 69 7.28 10.85 -9.16
N LEU A 70 8.55 11.23 -9.21
CA LEU A 70 9.10 12.05 -10.31
C LEU A 70 9.56 11.16 -11.48
N PRO A 71 9.56 11.63 -12.73
CA PRO A 71 10.02 10.85 -13.88
C PRO A 71 11.44 10.28 -13.72
N GLU A 72 12.35 11.05 -13.14
CA GLU A 72 13.75 10.70 -12.89
C GLU A 72 13.97 9.72 -11.73
N GLU A 73 12.98 9.57 -10.85
CA GLU A 73 13.05 8.62 -9.73
C GLU A 73 12.87 7.20 -10.26
N THR A 74 13.68 6.23 -9.84
CA THR A 74 13.45 4.82 -10.22
C THR A 74 12.23 4.25 -9.49
N ILE A 75 11.61 3.21 -10.06
CA ILE A 75 10.47 2.52 -9.42
C ILE A 75 10.84 2.01 -8.01
N SER A 76 12.06 1.47 -7.84
CA SER A 76 12.55 0.98 -6.54
C SER A 76 12.71 2.09 -5.50
N GLN A 77 13.26 3.25 -5.90
CA GLN A 77 13.35 4.41 -5.01
C GLN A 77 11.97 4.92 -4.58
N ALA A 78 11.05 5.06 -5.54
CA ALA A 78 9.68 5.50 -5.28
C ALA A 78 8.94 4.53 -4.34
N LEU A 79 9.06 3.21 -4.58
CA LEU A 79 8.49 2.18 -3.72
C LEU A 79 9.04 2.25 -2.29
N LYS A 80 10.37 2.36 -2.14
CA LYS A 80 11.01 2.45 -0.82
C LYS A 80 10.59 3.71 -0.07
N ARG A 81 10.59 4.87 -0.74
CA ARG A 81 10.14 6.15 -0.17
C ARG A 81 8.68 6.08 0.26
N ALA A 82 7.81 5.54 -0.58
CA ALA A 82 6.40 5.37 -0.29
C ALA A 82 6.16 4.42 0.88
N LEU A 83 6.87 3.29 0.96
CA LEU A 83 6.78 2.36 2.07
C LEU A 83 7.21 3.01 3.40
N LEU A 84 8.35 3.71 3.42
CA LEU A 84 8.83 4.38 4.63
C LEU A 84 7.83 5.45 5.10
N ARG A 85 7.23 6.21 4.16
CA ARG A 85 6.21 7.20 4.50
C ARG A 85 4.94 6.54 5.02
N ALA A 86 4.51 5.42 4.45
CA ALA A 86 3.36 4.64 4.89
C ALA A 86 3.57 4.11 6.32
N ASN A 87 4.75 3.53 6.59
CA ASN A 87 5.13 3.09 7.93
C ASN A 87 5.06 4.24 8.95
N GLN A 88 5.65 5.39 8.61
CA GLN A 88 5.61 6.56 9.50
C GLN A 88 4.17 7.03 9.74
N ALA A 89 3.32 7.05 8.71
CA ALA A 89 1.92 7.47 8.87
C ALA A 89 1.10 6.53 9.77
N VAL A 90 1.36 5.22 9.70
CA VAL A 90 0.74 4.24 10.62
C VAL A 90 1.22 4.46 12.05
N PHE A 91 2.52 4.70 12.24
CA PHE A 91 3.08 5.04 13.55
C PHE A 91 2.47 6.33 14.11
N ASP A 92 2.49 7.43 13.34
CA ASP A 92 1.95 8.73 13.76
C ASP A 92 0.46 8.63 14.16
N MET A 93 -0.32 7.85 13.40
CA MET A 93 -1.73 7.57 13.69
C MET A 93 -1.91 6.87 15.03
N ALA A 94 -1.08 5.86 15.31
CA ALA A 94 -1.14 5.07 16.53
C ALA A 94 -0.65 5.88 17.75
N ASP A 95 0.46 6.61 17.60
CA ASP A 95 1.04 7.48 18.63
C ASP A 95 0.07 8.59 19.06
N ALA A 96 -0.68 9.16 18.11
CA ALA A 96 -1.72 10.15 18.40
C ALA A 96 -2.86 9.60 19.30
N GLN A 97 -2.99 8.28 19.43
CA GLN A 97 -3.94 7.61 20.32
C GLN A 97 -3.26 6.99 21.56
N GLY A 98 -1.95 7.17 21.74
CA GLY A 98 -1.17 6.53 22.79
C GLY A 98 -0.96 5.02 22.59
N LEU A 99 -1.03 4.55 21.34
CA LEU A 99 -1.00 3.13 20.95
C LEU A 99 0.17 2.80 20.02
N ALA A 100 1.28 3.54 20.09
CA ALA A 100 2.40 3.45 19.14
C ALA A 100 2.97 2.03 18.94
N GLU A 101 2.94 1.19 19.97
CA GLU A 101 3.40 -0.21 19.91
C GLU A 101 2.27 -1.23 19.72
N ASP A 102 1.03 -0.77 19.74
CA ASP A 102 -0.18 -1.59 19.76
C ASP A 102 -1.01 -1.46 18.48
N ALA A 103 -0.44 -0.97 17.37
CA ALA A 103 -1.11 -0.90 16.08
C ALA A 103 -0.15 -1.24 14.93
N GLY A 104 -0.66 -1.92 13.91
CA GLY A 104 0.11 -2.14 12.69
C GLY A 104 -0.63 -3.00 11.67
N ALA A 105 -0.01 -3.11 10.49
CA ALA A 105 -0.49 -3.87 9.36
C ALA A 105 0.70 -4.40 8.55
N THR A 106 0.49 -5.50 7.81
CA THR A 106 1.38 -5.84 6.70
C THR A 106 1.20 -4.83 5.57
N LEU A 107 2.15 -4.76 4.65
CA LEU A 107 1.99 -4.00 3.41
C LEU A 107 2.76 -4.67 2.28
N ILE A 108 2.09 -4.85 1.16
CA ILE A 108 2.70 -5.29 -0.09
C ILE A 108 2.26 -4.39 -1.23
N ALA A 109 3.20 -4.02 -2.11
CA ALA A 109 2.90 -3.24 -3.30
C ALA A 109 3.61 -3.82 -4.52
N ALA A 110 2.89 -3.90 -5.63
CA ALA A 110 3.36 -4.35 -6.93
C ALA A 110 3.19 -3.24 -7.95
N VAL A 111 4.21 -3.00 -8.77
CA VAL A 111 4.20 -2.06 -9.89
C VAL A 111 4.49 -2.83 -11.16
N ILE A 112 3.64 -2.65 -12.17
CA ILE A 112 3.92 -3.10 -13.52
C ILE A 112 4.39 -1.90 -14.35
N TYR A 113 5.63 -1.94 -14.84
CA TYR A 113 6.25 -0.87 -15.62
C TYR A 113 7.21 -1.47 -16.66
N GLN A 114 7.07 -1.08 -17.93
CA GLN A 114 7.93 -1.54 -19.03
C GLN A 114 8.16 -3.06 -19.06
N GLU A 115 7.07 -3.85 -18.99
CA GLU A 115 7.10 -5.33 -18.98
C GLU A 115 7.79 -5.95 -17.75
N MET A 116 8.14 -5.16 -16.74
CA MET A 116 8.69 -5.61 -15.48
C MET A 116 7.66 -5.53 -14.36
N LEU A 117 7.72 -6.51 -13.46
CA LEU A 117 7.06 -6.48 -12.16
C LEU A 117 8.10 -6.07 -11.11
N CYS A 118 7.87 -4.94 -10.45
CA CYS A 118 8.67 -4.48 -9.30
C CYS A 118 7.78 -4.53 -8.05
N TRP A 119 8.29 -5.03 -6.94
CA TRP A 119 7.49 -5.10 -5.71
C TRP A 119 8.29 -4.82 -4.45
N ILE A 120 7.58 -4.49 -3.38
CA ILE A 120 8.12 -4.34 -2.03
C ILE A 120 7.11 -4.88 -1.03
N SER A 121 7.59 -5.52 0.04
CA SER A 121 6.73 -6.14 1.06
C SER A 121 7.30 -6.00 2.46
N VAL A 122 6.41 -5.87 3.45
CA VAL A 122 6.66 -5.96 4.89
C VAL A 122 5.55 -6.82 5.51
N GLY A 123 5.94 -7.80 6.31
CA GLY A 123 5.01 -8.80 6.86
C GLY A 123 4.90 -10.04 5.97
N ASP A 124 3.76 -10.73 6.03
CA ASP A 124 3.55 -12.05 5.44
C ASP A 124 2.51 -12.10 4.30
N SER A 125 1.97 -10.94 3.89
CA SER A 125 1.25 -10.76 2.61
C SER A 125 2.14 -11.09 1.40
N ARG A 126 1.55 -11.58 0.30
CA ARG A 126 2.30 -12.18 -0.84
C ARG A 126 1.82 -11.72 -2.21
N ILE A 127 2.73 -11.77 -3.19
CA ILE A 127 2.51 -11.64 -4.65
C ILE A 127 2.80 -12.99 -5.30
#